data_AF-O86426-F1
#
_entry.id   AF-O86426-F1
#
_cell.length_a   1.000
_cell.length_b   1.000
_cell.length_c   1.000
_cell.angle_alpha   90.00
_cell.angle_beta   90.00
_cell.angle_gamma   90.00
#
_symmetry.space_group_name_H-M   'P 1'
#
loop_
_entity.id
_entity.type
_entity.pdbx_description
1 polymer ?
#
loop_
_entity_poly.entity_id
_entity_poly.type
_entity_poly.pdbx_seq_one_letter_code
_entity_poly.pdbx_strand_id
1 'polypeptide(L)'
;MINLILGQPGGGKSHEAVVYHVVPALNQGRKVITNLALDMDKFKAFFPESWHLIELRDSTVEVFNNESGEEESRVVRPFSRVDHYADPWRHPDEGFGPLYVIDECHLSIPLRGTPVPVEEWYSLHRHELADVLLITQSYGKINRAIRDLVQVVYRCKKATAFGTNDRYIRKVQDGLRGEVVNTSIREYQKQFYGFWKSHTRSSAAGQELAANDIVPIWKRWPFKGAALCFLIVICLSTWNVTREKKHAPPPRVQPVAASVDSAPVGAAPAVPAAPVIEAKPRGPEQKLHPFQGLSMHLVATMRGKRFRDGVEEEFLGGFIQLANNGQPVSKVSFDDLRTAGYSITWESPTVVSLTYKGFDIGYVVTDMPLVSAAKDIAVTTPVQAP
;
A
#
# COMPACT_ATOMS: atom_id res chain seq x y z
N MET A 1 -21.29 -9.63 7.99
CA MET A 1 -20.35 -8.57 7.61
C MET A 1 -20.86 -7.95 6.33
N ILE A 2 -20.77 -6.62 6.21
CA ILE A 2 -21.10 -5.91 4.97
C ILE A 2 -19.81 -5.36 4.38
N ASN A 3 -19.46 -5.80 3.19
CA ASN A 3 -18.30 -5.38 2.44
C ASN A 3 -18.71 -4.66 1.16
N LEU A 4 -17.80 -3.85 0.62
CA LEU A 4 -18.02 -3.10 -0.60
C LEU A 4 -16.84 -3.26 -1.56
N ILE A 5 -17.09 -3.72 -2.78
CA ILE A 5 -16.15 -3.61 -3.89
C ILE A 5 -16.45 -2.32 -4.66
N LEU A 6 -15.45 -1.46 -4.77
CA LEU A 6 -15.55 -0.16 -5.42
C LEU A 6 -14.51 -0.02 -6.54
N GLY A 7 -14.91 0.47 -7.71
CA GLY A 7 -13.95 0.68 -8.79
C GLY A 7 -14.60 1.13 -10.09
N GLN A 8 -13.80 1.77 -10.95
CA GLN A 8 -14.26 2.14 -12.30
C GLN A 8 -14.60 0.90 -13.14
N PRO A 9 -15.39 1.05 -14.21
CA PRO A 9 -15.50 0.02 -15.25
C PRO A 9 -14.11 -0.46 -15.69
N GLY A 10 -13.95 -1.77 -15.95
CA GLY A 10 -12.66 -2.37 -16.28
C GLY A 10 -11.64 -2.45 -15.12
N GLY A 11 -12.00 -2.00 -13.92
CA GLY A 11 -11.11 -2.00 -12.74
C GLY A 11 -10.93 -3.34 -12.03
N GLY A 12 -11.55 -4.42 -12.52
CA GLY A 12 -11.42 -5.76 -11.93
C GLY A 12 -12.46 -6.14 -10.87
N LYS A 13 -13.53 -5.37 -10.70
CA LYS A 13 -14.56 -5.62 -9.65
C LYS A 13 -15.21 -7.01 -9.72
N SER A 14 -15.69 -7.41 -10.90
CA SER A 14 -16.36 -8.70 -11.09
C SER A 14 -15.37 -9.86 -10.91
N HIS A 15 -14.12 -9.69 -11.37
CA HIS A 15 -13.06 -10.67 -11.11
C HIS A 15 -12.78 -10.80 -9.61
N GLU A 16 -12.63 -9.68 -8.90
CA GLU A 16 -12.43 -9.67 -7.44
C GLU A 16 -13.58 -10.37 -6.72
N ALA A 17 -14.83 -10.03 -7.06
CA ALA A 17 -16.03 -10.61 -6.48
C ALA A 17 -16.10 -12.13 -6.71
N VAL A 18 -15.89 -12.59 -7.95
CA VAL A 18 -16.00 -14.01 -8.27
C VAL A 18 -14.86 -14.80 -7.65
N VAL A 19 -13.62 -14.41 -7.89
CA VAL A 19 -12.44 -15.21 -7.56
C VAL A 19 -12.14 -15.21 -6.07
N TYR A 20 -12.39 -14.11 -5.37
CA TYR A 20 -11.98 -13.94 -3.97
C TYR A 20 -13.16 -13.90 -2.98
N HIS A 21 -14.41 -13.96 -3.45
CA HIS A 21 -15.57 -14.05 -2.57
C HIS A 21 -16.53 -15.19 -2.96
N VAL A 22 -17.00 -15.25 -4.20
CA VAL A 22 -17.95 -16.29 -4.64
C VAL A 22 -17.30 -17.67 -4.59
N VAL A 23 -16.16 -17.86 -5.26
CA VAL A 23 -15.46 -19.15 -5.32
C VAL A 23 -15.06 -19.65 -3.91
N PRO A 24 -14.44 -18.82 -3.04
CA PRO A 24 -14.18 -19.23 -1.66
C PRO A 24 -15.44 -19.60 -0.87
N ALA A 25 -16.54 -18.88 -1.04
CA ALA A 25 -17.81 -19.21 -0.38
C ALA A 25 -18.33 -20.58 -0.83
N LEU A 26 -18.31 -20.87 -2.14
CA LEU A 26 -18.73 -22.17 -2.66
C LEU A 26 -17.82 -23.32 -2.21
N ASN A 27 -16.51 -23.08 -2.11
CA ASN A 27 -15.56 -24.05 -1.57
C ASN A 27 -15.80 -24.34 -0.08
N GLN A 28 -16.39 -23.40 0.64
CA GLN A 28 -16.80 -23.54 2.05
C GLN A 28 -18.24 -24.08 2.18
N GLY A 29 -18.87 -24.57 1.10
CA GLY A 29 -20.26 -25.05 1.16
C GLY A 29 -21.28 -23.94 1.47
N ARG A 30 -20.93 -22.67 1.24
CA ARG A 30 -21.81 -21.53 1.53
C ARG A 30 -22.70 -21.17 0.35
N LYS A 31 -24.01 -21.05 0.61
CA LYS A 31 -24.97 -20.51 -0.37
C LYS A 31 -24.61 -19.08 -0.77
N VAL A 32 -24.57 -18.83 -2.08
CA VAL A 32 -24.32 -17.52 -2.68
C VAL A 32 -25.58 -17.07 -3.42
N ILE A 33 -26.12 -15.92 -3.02
CA ILE A 33 -27.32 -15.33 -3.64
C ILE A 33 -26.90 -14.06 -4.37
N THR A 34 -27.08 -14.00 -5.69
CA THR A 34 -26.47 -12.92 -6.49
C THR A 34 -27.25 -12.54 -7.74
N ASN A 35 -27.12 -11.28 -8.17
CA ASN A 35 -27.53 -10.80 -9.50
C ASN A 35 -26.31 -10.59 -10.42
N LEU A 36 -25.13 -11.04 -10.02
CA LEU A 36 -23.96 -11.03 -10.88
C LEU A 36 -24.20 -12.01 -12.04
N ALA A 37 -23.96 -11.58 -13.28
CA ALA A 37 -24.18 -12.43 -14.44
C ALA A 37 -23.11 -13.52 -14.52
N LEU A 38 -23.38 -14.66 -13.90
CA LEU A 38 -22.49 -15.82 -13.86
C LEU A 38 -22.69 -16.76 -15.06
N ASP A 39 -21.61 -17.43 -15.46
CA ASP A 39 -21.67 -18.53 -16.42
C ASP A 39 -21.90 -19.85 -15.67
N MET A 40 -23.18 -20.21 -15.55
CA MET A 40 -23.59 -21.38 -14.76
C MET A 40 -23.07 -22.71 -15.31
N ASP A 41 -22.81 -22.81 -16.62
CA ASP A 41 -22.29 -24.03 -17.21
C ASP A 41 -20.83 -24.26 -16.78
N LYS A 42 -20.04 -23.17 -16.68
CA LYS A 42 -18.71 -23.25 -16.09
C LYS A 42 -18.74 -23.55 -14.60
N PHE A 43 -19.66 -22.95 -13.83
CA PHE A 43 -19.78 -23.28 -12.42
C PHE A 43 -20.15 -24.75 -12.22
N LYS A 44 -21.06 -25.32 -13.02
CA LYS A 44 -21.36 -26.75 -13.00
C LYS A 44 -20.15 -27.62 -13.35
N ALA A 45 -19.34 -27.21 -14.33
CA ALA A 45 -18.17 -27.96 -14.75
C ALA A 45 -17.01 -27.93 -13.73
N PHE A 46 -16.76 -26.79 -13.10
CA PHE A 46 -15.63 -26.61 -12.16
C PHE A 46 -15.99 -26.88 -10.69
N PHE A 47 -17.27 -26.72 -10.32
CA PHE A 47 -17.78 -26.88 -8.96
C PHE A 47 -19.02 -27.81 -8.94
N PRO A 48 -18.91 -29.07 -9.40
CA PRO A 48 -20.05 -29.98 -9.56
C PRO A 48 -20.79 -30.26 -8.24
N GLU A 49 -20.08 -30.22 -7.12
CA GLU A 49 -20.65 -30.48 -5.79
C GLU A 49 -21.30 -29.25 -5.15
N SER A 50 -21.03 -28.03 -5.62
CA SER A 50 -21.48 -26.80 -4.95
C SER A 50 -22.17 -25.78 -5.85
N TRP A 51 -22.24 -25.98 -7.17
CA TRP A 51 -22.94 -25.06 -8.08
C TRP A 51 -24.41 -24.83 -7.71
N HIS A 52 -25.07 -25.82 -7.10
CA HIS A 52 -26.46 -25.76 -6.67
C HIS A 52 -26.68 -24.81 -5.47
N LEU A 53 -25.59 -24.39 -4.82
CA LEU A 53 -25.59 -23.38 -3.77
C LEU A 53 -25.62 -21.95 -4.35
N ILE A 54 -25.59 -21.78 -5.67
CA ILE A 54 -25.73 -20.48 -6.32
C ILE A 54 -27.20 -20.23 -6.64
N GLU A 55 -27.75 -19.15 -6.10
CA GLU A 55 -29.05 -18.62 -6.47
C GLU A 55 -28.87 -17.33 -7.28
N LEU A 56 -29.24 -17.37 -8.56
CA LEU A 56 -29.26 -16.18 -9.42
C LEU A 56 -30.60 -15.45 -9.29
N ARG A 57 -30.53 -14.12 -9.17
CA ARG A 57 -31.71 -13.25 -9.12
C ARG A 57 -31.64 -12.17 -10.19
N ASP A 58 -32.66 -12.18 -11.05
CA ASP A 58 -32.84 -11.21 -12.11
C ASP A 58 -33.98 -10.22 -11.79
N SER A 59 -34.12 -9.19 -12.62
CA SER A 59 -35.26 -8.28 -12.50
C SER A 59 -36.52 -8.96 -13.00
N THR A 60 -37.61 -8.81 -12.25
CA THR A 60 -38.94 -9.30 -12.63
C THR A 60 -39.84 -8.13 -13.03
N VAL A 61 -40.92 -8.42 -13.77
CA VAL A 61 -41.97 -7.44 -14.08
C VAL A 61 -43.22 -7.88 -13.34
N GLU A 62 -43.72 -7.02 -12.48
CA GLU A 62 -44.99 -7.23 -11.81
C GLU A 62 -46.05 -6.37 -12.49
N VAL A 63 -47.21 -6.97 -12.69
CA VAL A 63 -48.38 -6.34 -13.29
C VAL A 63 -49.44 -6.23 -12.20
N PHE A 64 -50.02 -5.04 -12.02
CA PHE A 64 -51.03 -4.75 -11.01
C PHE A 64 -52.05 -3.75 -11.56
N ASN A 65 -53.27 -3.79 -11.03
CA ASN A 65 -54.30 -2.83 -11.42
C ASN A 65 -54.22 -1.61 -10.52
N ASN A 66 -54.21 -0.41 -11.10
CA ASN A 66 -54.30 0.84 -10.34
C ASN A 66 -55.72 1.06 -9.80
N GLU A 67 -55.92 2.12 -9.01
CA GLU A 67 -57.22 2.44 -8.39
C GLU A 67 -58.33 2.69 -9.43
N SER A 68 -57.96 3.06 -10.66
CA SER A 68 -58.87 3.25 -11.79
C SER A 68 -59.19 1.94 -12.54
N GLY A 69 -58.61 0.81 -12.14
CA GLY A 69 -58.76 -0.48 -12.79
C GLY A 69 -57.91 -0.68 -14.05
N GLU A 70 -56.97 0.22 -14.33
CA GLU A 70 -56.04 0.10 -15.45
C GLU A 70 -54.81 -0.74 -15.07
N GLU A 71 -54.37 -1.57 -16.00
CA GLU A 71 -53.22 -2.46 -15.81
C GLU A 71 -51.91 -1.68 -15.92
N GLU A 72 -51.15 -1.63 -14.83
CA GLU A 72 -49.82 -1.04 -14.76
C GLU A 72 -48.75 -2.11 -14.54
N SER A 73 -47.58 -1.90 -15.12
CA SER A 73 -46.43 -2.78 -14.93
C SER A 73 -45.24 -2.05 -14.31
N ARG A 74 -44.57 -2.75 -13.40
CA ARG A 74 -43.42 -2.25 -12.66
C ARG A 74 -42.28 -3.25 -12.75
N VAL A 75 -41.10 -2.77 -13.10
CA VAL A 75 -39.88 -3.56 -12.98
C VAL A 75 -39.46 -3.61 -11.51
N VAL A 76 -39.37 -4.83 -10.97
CA VAL A 76 -38.83 -5.10 -9.64
C VAL A 76 -37.39 -5.54 -9.80
N ARG A 77 -36.48 -4.75 -9.25
CA ARG A 77 -35.04 -5.05 -9.30
C ARG A 77 -34.70 -6.10 -8.24
N PRO A 78 -33.74 -7.01 -8.50
CA PRO A 78 -33.29 -7.96 -7.48
C PRO A 78 -32.76 -7.19 -6.27
N PHE A 79 -33.02 -7.69 -5.06
CA PHE A 79 -32.58 -7.06 -3.80
C PHE A 79 -33.17 -5.67 -3.50
N SER A 80 -34.21 -5.23 -4.22
CA SER A 80 -34.89 -3.95 -3.96
C SER A 80 -35.98 -3.98 -2.88
N ARG A 81 -36.27 -5.14 -2.30
CA ARG A 81 -37.33 -5.39 -1.32
C ARG A 81 -36.84 -6.35 -0.24
N VAL A 82 -37.50 -6.34 0.92
CA VAL A 82 -37.08 -7.11 2.10
C VAL A 82 -37.25 -8.62 1.95
N ASP A 83 -38.25 -9.06 1.18
CA ASP A 83 -38.50 -10.45 0.80
C ASP A 83 -37.44 -11.01 -0.16
N HIS A 84 -36.63 -10.15 -0.78
CA HIS A 84 -35.40 -10.56 -1.44
C HIS A 84 -34.26 -10.79 -0.44
N TYR A 85 -34.53 -10.93 0.84
CA TYR A 85 -33.53 -11.28 1.85
C TYR A 85 -34.15 -12.33 2.78
N ALA A 86 -33.59 -12.55 3.97
CA ALA A 86 -34.14 -13.50 4.95
C ALA A 86 -34.24 -14.96 4.46
N ASP A 87 -33.32 -15.38 3.60
CA ASP A 87 -33.24 -16.78 3.17
C ASP A 87 -33.01 -17.71 4.37
N PRO A 88 -33.80 -18.80 4.51
CA PRO A 88 -33.73 -19.70 5.66
C PRO A 88 -32.52 -20.64 5.62
N TRP A 89 -31.77 -20.70 4.51
CA TRP A 89 -30.63 -21.59 4.36
C TRP A 89 -29.57 -21.31 5.44
N ARG A 90 -29.06 -22.38 6.05
CA ARG A 90 -27.94 -22.34 6.98
C ARG A 90 -26.97 -23.43 6.60
N HIS A 91 -25.68 -23.17 6.80
CA HIS A 91 -24.66 -24.19 6.59
C HIS A 91 -24.91 -25.38 7.53
N PRO A 92 -24.90 -26.63 7.04
CA PRO A 92 -25.22 -27.80 7.86
C PRO A 92 -24.36 -27.95 9.11
N ASP A 93 -23.04 -27.73 8.98
CA ASP A 93 -22.09 -27.93 10.09
C ASP A 93 -21.83 -26.65 10.91
N GLU A 94 -21.50 -25.53 10.25
CA GLU A 94 -21.12 -24.28 10.92
C GLU A 94 -22.30 -23.34 11.25
N GLY A 95 -23.49 -23.57 10.68
CA GLY A 95 -24.69 -22.79 10.98
C GLY A 95 -24.72 -21.36 10.43
N PHE A 96 -23.70 -20.88 9.71
CA PHE A 96 -23.72 -19.54 9.11
C PHE A 96 -24.76 -19.42 7.97
N GLY A 97 -25.23 -18.20 7.71
CA GLY A 97 -26.19 -17.89 6.66
C GLY A 97 -25.54 -17.63 5.29
N PRO A 98 -26.35 -17.34 4.25
CA PRO A 98 -25.86 -17.14 2.89
C PRO A 98 -24.98 -15.90 2.76
N LEU A 99 -24.21 -15.87 1.66
CA LEU A 99 -23.50 -14.68 1.17
C LEU A 99 -24.31 -14.02 0.05
N TYR A 100 -24.76 -12.80 0.28
CA TYR A 100 -25.42 -11.98 -0.74
C TYR A 100 -24.36 -11.20 -1.53
N VAL A 101 -24.26 -11.41 -2.84
CA VAL A 101 -23.35 -10.66 -3.72
C VAL A 101 -24.16 -9.81 -4.69
N ILE A 102 -24.14 -8.50 -4.51
CA ILE A 102 -25.07 -7.60 -5.21
C ILE A 102 -24.27 -6.71 -6.18
N ASP A 103 -24.35 -7.04 -7.46
CA ASP A 103 -23.75 -6.24 -8.53
C ASP A 103 -24.60 -5.02 -8.87
N GLU A 104 -23.91 -3.92 -9.19
CA GLU A 104 -24.48 -2.58 -9.36
C GLU A 104 -25.54 -2.25 -8.30
N CYS A 105 -25.21 -2.50 -7.04
CA CYS A 105 -26.14 -2.47 -5.91
C CYS A 105 -26.89 -1.14 -5.77
N HIS A 106 -26.31 -0.04 -6.26
CA HIS A 106 -26.94 1.28 -6.27
C HIS A 106 -28.26 1.35 -7.08
N LEU A 107 -28.53 0.36 -7.95
CA LEU A 107 -29.82 0.21 -8.63
C LEU A 107 -30.90 -0.36 -7.71
N SER A 108 -30.52 -1.25 -6.80
CA SER A 108 -31.43 -1.94 -5.87
C SER A 108 -31.61 -1.18 -4.55
N ILE A 109 -30.54 -0.55 -4.07
CA ILE A 109 -30.48 0.24 -2.83
C ILE A 109 -29.99 1.67 -3.11
N PRO A 110 -30.73 2.44 -3.93
CA PRO A 110 -30.35 3.79 -4.33
C PRO A 110 -30.31 4.76 -3.14
N LEU A 111 -29.57 5.86 -3.31
CA LEU A 111 -29.43 6.94 -2.33
C LEU A 111 -30.77 7.42 -1.75
N ARG A 112 -31.83 7.41 -2.57
CA ARG A 112 -33.21 7.75 -2.20
C ARG A 112 -34.17 6.69 -2.74
N GLY A 113 -35.23 6.41 -2.00
CA GLY A 113 -36.27 5.45 -2.40
C GLY A 113 -35.96 3.99 -2.07
N THR A 114 -34.93 3.73 -1.26
CA THR A 114 -34.76 2.39 -0.65
C THR A 114 -35.87 2.20 0.39
N PRO A 115 -36.63 1.09 0.36
CA PRO A 115 -37.67 0.84 1.36
C PRO A 115 -37.08 0.69 2.76
N VAL A 116 -37.77 1.25 3.77
CA VAL A 116 -37.36 1.16 5.19
C VAL A 116 -37.12 -0.29 5.65
N PRO A 117 -37.99 -1.28 5.31
CA PRO A 117 -37.74 -2.67 5.69
C PRO A 117 -36.43 -3.26 5.15
N VAL A 118 -35.93 -2.76 4.01
CA VAL A 118 -34.61 -3.17 3.49
C VAL A 118 -33.50 -2.57 4.37
N GLU A 119 -33.61 -1.30 4.76
CA GLU A 119 -32.63 -0.66 5.65
C GLU A 119 -32.56 -1.36 7.03
N GLU A 120 -33.72 -1.74 7.57
CA GLU A 120 -33.83 -2.51 8.81
C GLU A 120 -33.16 -3.88 8.69
N TRP A 121 -33.41 -4.59 7.59
CA TRP A 121 -32.76 -5.87 7.33
C TRP A 121 -31.23 -5.74 7.30
N TYR A 122 -30.69 -4.72 6.60
CA TYR A 122 -29.24 -4.49 6.60
C TYR A 122 -28.69 -4.19 8.00
N SER A 123 -29.45 -3.51 8.85
CA SER A 123 -29.03 -3.25 10.23
C SER A 123 -29.03 -4.52 11.09
N LEU A 124 -29.92 -5.47 10.77
CA LEU A 124 -30.12 -6.73 11.49
C LEU A 124 -29.48 -7.95 10.81
N HIS A 125 -28.72 -7.77 9.73
CA HIS A 125 -28.18 -8.86 8.91
C HIS A 125 -27.38 -9.92 9.72
N ARG A 126 -26.79 -9.50 10.86
CA ARG A 126 -26.03 -10.38 11.76
C ARG A 126 -26.90 -11.37 12.50
N HIS A 127 -28.16 -11.05 12.78
CA HIS A 127 -29.10 -11.97 13.44
C HIS A 127 -29.45 -13.16 12.52
N GLU A 128 -29.36 -12.95 11.21
CA GLU A 128 -29.55 -14.00 10.21
C GLU A 128 -28.24 -14.71 9.83
N LEU A 129 -27.12 -14.35 10.49
CA LEU A 129 -25.78 -14.86 10.19
C LEU A 129 -25.39 -14.68 8.70
N ALA A 130 -25.99 -13.68 8.05
CA ALA A 130 -25.79 -13.39 6.65
C ALA A 130 -24.64 -12.39 6.45
N ASP A 131 -23.91 -12.55 5.35
CA ASP A 131 -22.93 -11.58 4.88
C ASP A 131 -23.38 -10.95 3.56
N VAL A 132 -22.97 -9.71 3.33
CA VAL A 132 -23.30 -8.97 2.12
C VAL A 132 -22.04 -8.40 1.49
N LEU A 133 -21.87 -8.64 0.20
CA LEU A 133 -20.86 -8.05 -0.66
C LEU A 133 -21.55 -7.15 -1.68
N LEU A 134 -21.46 -5.85 -1.45
CA LEU A 134 -21.96 -4.82 -2.36
C LEU A 134 -20.91 -4.52 -3.44
N ILE A 135 -21.33 -4.36 -4.69
CA ILE A 135 -20.44 -3.98 -5.79
C ILE A 135 -21.01 -2.74 -6.47
N THR A 136 -20.19 -1.70 -6.60
CA THR A 136 -20.59 -0.46 -7.27
C THR A 136 -19.40 0.27 -7.86
N GLN A 137 -19.68 1.21 -8.76
CA GLN A 137 -18.69 2.18 -9.25
C GLN A 137 -18.54 3.38 -8.31
N SER A 138 -19.62 3.76 -7.62
CA SER A 138 -19.65 4.89 -6.70
C SER A 138 -20.56 4.60 -5.52
N TYR A 139 -20.00 4.61 -4.30
CA TYR A 139 -20.75 4.42 -3.06
C TYR A 139 -21.66 5.61 -2.73
N GLY A 140 -21.42 6.79 -3.32
CA GLY A 140 -22.26 7.97 -3.13
C GLY A 140 -23.69 7.80 -3.65
N LYS A 141 -23.90 6.82 -4.54
CA LYS A 141 -25.21 6.47 -5.11
C LYS A 141 -26.00 5.48 -4.25
N ILE A 142 -25.40 4.92 -3.21
CA ILE A 142 -26.04 3.94 -2.32
C ILE A 142 -26.76 4.68 -1.20
N ASN A 143 -27.87 4.10 -0.72
CA ASN A 143 -28.55 4.52 0.51
C ASN A 143 -27.57 4.80 1.66
N ARG A 144 -27.81 5.88 2.39
CA ARG A 144 -26.90 6.33 3.45
C ARG A 144 -26.87 5.39 4.66
N ALA A 145 -28.01 4.90 5.13
CA ALA A 145 -28.06 4.00 6.27
C ALA A 145 -27.27 2.72 5.98
N ILE A 146 -27.49 2.13 4.80
CA ILE A 146 -26.81 0.90 4.39
C ILE A 146 -25.30 1.11 4.18
N ARG A 147 -24.90 2.18 3.49
CA ARG A 147 -23.47 2.41 3.20
C ARG A 147 -22.66 2.68 4.47
N ASP A 148 -23.26 3.28 5.50
CA ASP A 148 -22.60 3.59 6.76
C ASP A 148 -22.35 2.32 7.60
N LEU A 149 -23.00 1.19 7.27
CA LEU A 149 -22.76 -0.14 7.87
C LEU A 149 -21.59 -0.93 7.22
N VAL A 150 -21.03 -0.42 6.11
CA VAL A 150 -19.92 -1.08 5.39
C VAL A 150 -18.67 -1.11 6.27
N GLN A 151 -18.15 -2.32 6.50
CA GLN A 151 -16.97 -2.58 7.34
C GLN A 151 -15.68 -2.57 6.53
N VAL A 152 -15.66 -3.22 5.35
CA VAL A 152 -14.44 -3.27 4.53
C VAL A 152 -14.75 -2.83 3.10
N VAL A 153 -13.88 -1.98 2.56
CA VAL A 153 -13.95 -1.52 1.17
C VAL A 153 -12.76 -2.03 0.37
N TYR A 154 -13.03 -2.80 -0.67
CA TYR A 154 -12.05 -3.24 -1.66
C TYR A 154 -12.08 -2.32 -2.87
N ARG A 155 -11.12 -1.39 -2.95
CA ARG A 155 -10.98 -0.51 -4.11
C ARG A 155 -10.15 -1.17 -5.20
N CYS A 156 -10.78 -1.44 -6.34
CA CYS A 156 -10.15 -2.04 -7.50
C CYS A 156 -9.87 -0.96 -8.56
N LYS A 157 -8.61 -0.84 -8.99
CA LYS A 157 -8.16 0.12 -10.01
C LYS A 157 -7.34 -0.61 -11.08
N LYS A 158 -7.59 -0.34 -12.35
CA LYS A 158 -6.78 -0.86 -13.46
C LYS A 158 -5.32 -0.43 -13.28
N ALA A 159 -4.37 -1.35 -13.47
CA ALA A 159 -2.94 -1.09 -13.28
C ALA A 159 -2.29 -0.39 -14.51
N THR A 160 -2.98 0.62 -15.09
CA THR A 160 -2.58 1.27 -16.34
C THR A 160 -1.17 1.86 -16.31
N ALA A 161 -0.73 2.34 -15.14
CA ALA A 161 0.60 2.91 -14.94
C ALA A 161 1.76 1.93 -15.24
N PHE A 162 1.51 0.62 -15.16
CA PHE A 162 2.50 -0.43 -15.43
C PHE A 162 2.50 -0.90 -16.88
N GLY A 163 1.72 -0.27 -17.78
CA GLY A 163 1.71 -0.58 -19.22
C GLY A 163 1.24 -1.99 -19.58
N THR A 164 0.66 -2.72 -18.63
CA THR A 164 0.14 -4.08 -18.78
C THR A 164 -1.34 -4.10 -18.36
N ASN A 165 -2.18 -4.77 -19.16
CA ASN A 165 -3.64 -4.80 -18.98
C ASN A 165 -4.13 -6.04 -18.20
N ASP A 166 -3.20 -6.91 -17.78
CA ASP A 166 -3.47 -8.17 -17.10
C ASP A 166 -3.45 -8.07 -15.57
N ARG A 167 -3.27 -6.86 -15.02
CA ARG A 167 -3.22 -6.61 -13.57
C ARG A 167 -4.15 -5.50 -13.12
N TYR A 168 -4.54 -5.56 -11.85
CA TYR A 168 -5.25 -4.50 -11.16
C TYR A 168 -4.68 -4.28 -9.75
N ILE A 169 -4.80 -3.05 -9.27
CA ILE A 169 -4.44 -2.66 -7.92
C ILE A 169 -5.67 -2.81 -7.05
N ARG A 170 -5.55 -3.63 -6.00
CA ARG A 170 -6.54 -3.78 -4.94
C ARG A 170 -6.06 -3.03 -3.70
N LYS A 171 -6.87 -2.09 -3.23
CA LYS A 171 -6.67 -1.42 -1.94
C LYS A 171 -7.76 -1.86 -0.97
N VAL A 172 -7.39 -2.41 0.17
CA VAL A 172 -8.29 -2.73 1.28
C VAL A 172 -8.33 -1.52 2.20
N GLN A 173 -9.52 -0.99 2.40
CA GLN A 173 -9.77 0.16 3.26
C GLN A 173 -10.74 -0.24 4.37
N ASP A 174 -10.47 0.25 5.58
CA ASP A 174 -11.37 0.09 6.73
C ASP A 174 -12.52 1.10 6.62
N GLY A 175 -13.75 0.60 6.46
CA GLY A 175 -14.93 1.37 6.15
C GLY A 175 -14.80 2.28 4.91
N LEU A 176 -15.78 3.18 4.74
CA LEU A 176 -15.78 4.13 3.61
C LEU A 176 -14.76 5.27 3.75
N ARG A 177 -14.44 5.66 4.99
CA ARG A 177 -13.62 6.83 5.32
C ARG A 177 -12.37 6.52 6.14
N GLY A 178 -12.13 5.26 6.51
CA GLY A 178 -10.93 4.88 7.24
C GLY A 178 -9.72 4.73 6.33
N GLU A 179 -8.62 4.27 6.90
CA GLU A 179 -7.33 4.18 6.22
C GLU A 179 -7.24 2.97 5.28
N VAL A 180 -6.34 3.07 4.29
CA VAL A 180 -6.00 1.94 3.44
C VAL A 180 -5.04 1.03 4.20
N VAL A 181 -5.55 -0.09 4.68
CA VAL A 181 -4.81 -1.08 5.47
C VAL A 181 -3.87 -1.92 4.61
N ASN A 182 -4.25 -2.20 3.35
CA ASN A 182 -3.44 -3.02 2.46
C ASN A 182 -3.55 -2.54 1.01
N THR A 183 -2.44 -2.49 0.29
CA THR A 183 -2.42 -2.30 -1.16
C THR A 183 -1.66 -3.46 -1.79
N SER A 184 -2.31 -4.17 -2.71
CA SER A 184 -1.74 -5.30 -3.45
C SER A 184 -1.96 -5.12 -4.94
N ILE A 185 -1.00 -5.55 -5.76
CA ILE A 185 -1.18 -5.71 -7.19
C ILE A 185 -1.57 -7.15 -7.42
N ARG A 186 -2.71 -7.36 -8.07
CA ARG A 186 -3.25 -8.70 -8.38
C ARG A 186 -3.27 -8.90 -9.89
N GLU A 187 -3.00 -10.13 -10.29
CA GLU A 187 -3.11 -10.55 -11.68
C GLU A 187 -4.52 -11.09 -11.95
N TYR A 188 -5.02 -10.82 -13.14
CA TYR A 188 -6.24 -11.45 -13.61
C TYR A 188 -5.97 -12.93 -13.88
N GLN A 189 -6.51 -13.76 -12.99
CA GLN A 189 -6.39 -15.21 -13.09
C GLN A 189 -7.16 -15.71 -14.31
N LYS A 190 -6.42 -16.08 -15.36
CA LYS A 190 -7.00 -16.46 -16.66
C LYS A 190 -7.92 -17.67 -16.59
N GLN A 191 -7.66 -18.58 -15.64
CA GLN A 191 -8.50 -19.76 -15.40
C GLN A 191 -9.95 -19.41 -15.03
N PHE A 192 -10.17 -18.24 -14.44
CA PHE A 192 -11.51 -17.76 -14.08
C PHE A 192 -12.13 -16.89 -15.17
N TYR A 193 -11.48 -16.73 -16.33
CA TYR A 193 -12.06 -15.94 -17.41
C TYR A 193 -13.37 -16.55 -17.94
N GLY A 194 -14.37 -15.68 -18.02
CA GLY A 194 -15.71 -16.03 -18.46
C GLY A 194 -16.52 -16.84 -17.46
N PHE A 195 -16.13 -16.91 -16.18
CA PHE A 195 -17.06 -17.30 -15.09
C PHE A 195 -18.15 -16.23 -14.88
N TRP A 196 -17.94 -15.03 -15.40
CA TRP A 196 -18.93 -13.96 -15.42
C TRP A 196 -19.03 -13.36 -16.83
N LYS A 197 -20.20 -12.83 -17.16
CA LYS A 197 -20.48 -12.08 -18.38
C LYS A 197 -20.34 -10.60 -18.06
N SER A 198 -19.37 -9.92 -18.67
CA SER A 198 -19.28 -8.47 -18.55
C SER A 198 -20.45 -7.83 -19.32
N HIS A 199 -21.35 -7.14 -18.62
CA HIS A 199 -22.36 -6.27 -19.22
C HIS A 199 -21.76 -4.98 -19.80
N THR A 200 -20.69 -5.09 -20.57
CA THR A 200 -20.41 -4.09 -21.60
C THR A 200 -21.31 -4.48 -22.77
N ARG A 201 -22.34 -3.66 -23.04
CA ARG A 201 -23.15 -3.69 -24.28
C ARG A 201 -22.27 -3.32 -25.50
N SER A 202 -21.15 -4.02 -25.67
CA SER A 202 -20.16 -3.81 -26.71
C SER A 202 -19.09 -4.90 -26.62
N SER A 203 -19.43 -6.12 -27.01
CA SER A 203 -18.45 -7.12 -27.43
C SER A 203 -17.66 -6.71 -28.69
N ALA A 204 -17.93 -5.53 -29.28
CA ALA A 204 -17.23 -4.99 -30.44
C ALA A 204 -16.97 -3.46 -30.45
N ALA A 205 -17.32 -2.71 -29.40
CA ALA A 205 -17.09 -1.26 -29.33
C ALA A 205 -16.12 -0.91 -28.21
N GLY A 206 -14.88 -0.65 -28.61
CA GLY A 206 -13.78 -0.21 -27.76
C GLY A 206 -12.94 -1.39 -27.25
N GLN A 207 -11.93 -1.84 -27.98
CA GLN A 207 -10.60 -1.24 -27.75
C GLN A 207 -10.79 0.14 -27.10
N GLU A 208 -11.00 0.17 -25.77
CA GLU A 208 -10.85 1.38 -24.99
C GLU A 208 -9.60 2.03 -25.58
N LEU A 209 -9.78 3.15 -26.30
CA LEU A 209 -8.69 3.92 -26.87
C LEU A 209 -7.74 4.11 -25.72
N ALA A 210 -6.72 3.24 -25.66
CA ALA A 210 -5.88 3.08 -24.49
C ALA A 210 -5.39 4.48 -24.25
N ALA A 211 -5.82 5.10 -23.14
CA ALA A 211 -5.65 6.54 -22.96
C ALA A 211 -4.22 6.88 -23.37
N ASN A 212 -4.07 7.46 -24.57
CA ASN A 212 -2.79 7.44 -25.30
C ASN A 212 -1.74 8.30 -24.56
N ASP A 213 -2.19 8.95 -23.50
CA ASP A 213 -1.48 9.85 -22.62
C ASP A 213 -0.86 9.14 -21.40
N ILE A 214 -1.22 7.88 -21.11
CA ILE A 214 -0.59 7.12 -20.02
C ILE A 214 0.68 6.47 -20.57
N VAL A 215 1.76 7.26 -20.62
CA VAL A 215 3.08 6.78 -21.01
C VAL A 215 3.61 5.81 -19.94
N PRO A 216 3.83 4.51 -20.27
CA PRO A 216 4.42 3.54 -19.37
C PRO A 216 5.74 4.05 -18.80
N ILE A 217 6.05 3.71 -17.56
CA ILE A 217 7.18 4.31 -16.83
C ILE A 217 8.52 4.14 -17.57
N TRP A 218 8.72 3.03 -18.29
CA TRP A 218 9.92 2.75 -19.10
C TRP A 218 10.05 3.61 -20.36
N LYS A 219 8.95 4.19 -20.86
CA LYS A 219 8.98 5.12 -22.01
C LYS A 219 9.31 6.56 -21.60
N ARG A 220 9.32 6.88 -20.30
CA ARG A 220 9.61 8.22 -19.78
C ARG A 220 11.11 8.54 -19.87
N TRP A 221 11.43 9.81 -20.13
CA TRP A 221 12.81 10.28 -20.32
C TRP A 221 13.77 10.00 -19.15
N PRO A 222 13.38 10.07 -17.87
CA PRO A 222 14.26 9.71 -16.77
C PRO A 222 14.75 8.26 -16.82
N PHE A 223 13.91 7.32 -17.27
CA PHE A 223 14.28 5.91 -17.39
C PHE A 223 15.26 5.68 -18.56
N LYS A 224 15.05 6.38 -19.70
CA LYS A 224 16.00 6.38 -20.83
C LYS A 224 17.33 7.04 -20.46
N GLY A 225 17.29 8.14 -19.69
CA GLY A 225 18.46 8.83 -19.18
C GLY A 225 19.27 7.96 -18.22
N ALA A 226 18.61 7.28 -17.28
CA ALA A 226 19.26 6.33 -16.39
C ALA A 226 19.94 5.17 -17.15
N ALA A 227 19.29 4.62 -18.17
CA ALA A 227 19.88 3.58 -19.02
C ALA A 227 21.12 4.08 -19.80
N LEU A 228 21.09 5.32 -20.31
CA LEU A 228 22.23 5.95 -20.97
C LEU A 228 23.38 6.20 -19.98
N CYS A 229 23.10 6.74 -18.79
CA CYS A 229 24.09 6.91 -17.73
C CYS A 229 24.71 5.57 -17.33
N PHE A 230 23.92 4.50 -17.24
CA PHE A 230 24.40 3.16 -16.94
C PHE A 230 25.37 2.64 -18.02
N LEU A 231 25.04 2.85 -19.31
CA LEU A 231 25.96 2.54 -20.42
C LEU A 231 27.25 3.36 -20.36
N ILE A 232 27.17 4.66 -20.04
CA ILE A 232 28.35 5.54 -19.89
C ILE A 232 29.24 5.04 -18.75
N VAL A 233 28.67 4.66 -17.61
CA VAL A 233 29.42 4.10 -16.47
C VAL A 233 30.10 2.80 -16.85
N ILE A 234 29.44 1.91 -17.61
CA ILE A 234 30.05 0.68 -18.11
C ILE A 234 31.23 1.00 -19.03
N CYS A 235 31.07 1.92 -19.99
CA CYS A 235 32.14 2.33 -20.90
C CYS A 235 33.33 2.99 -20.17
N LEU A 236 33.07 3.82 -19.16
CA LEU A 236 34.13 4.44 -18.34
C LEU A 236 34.84 3.42 -17.44
N SER A 237 34.11 2.41 -16.96
CA SER A 237 34.67 1.33 -16.14
C SER A 237 35.56 0.41 -16.98
N THR A 238 35.12 0.02 -18.19
CA THR A 238 35.94 -0.80 -19.10
C THR A 238 37.17 -0.04 -19.58
N TRP A 239 37.06 1.26 -19.86
CA TRP A 239 38.20 2.13 -20.19
C TRP A 239 39.23 2.22 -19.05
N ASN A 240 38.79 2.35 -17.79
CA ASN A 240 39.73 2.42 -16.66
C ASN A 240 40.45 1.09 -16.41
N VAL A 241 39.81 -0.05 -16.70
CA VAL A 241 40.40 -1.38 -16.55
C VAL A 241 41.39 -1.70 -17.67
N THR A 242 41.17 -1.22 -18.90
CA THR A 242 42.09 -1.40 -20.03
C THR A 242 43.22 -0.38 -20.10
N ARG A 243 43.19 0.63 -19.23
CA ARG A 243 44.30 1.58 -19.08
C ARG A 243 45.48 0.88 -18.42
N GLU A 244 46.52 0.59 -19.20
CA GLU A 244 47.77 0.03 -18.67
C GLU A 244 48.30 0.88 -17.51
N LYS A 245 48.45 0.24 -16.35
CA LYS A 245 49.14 0.83 -15.20
C LYS A 245 50.63 0.95 -15.57
N LYS A 246 51.08 2.18 -15.86
CA LYS A 246 52.51 2.49 -15.99
C LYS A 246 53.24 1.96 -14.76
N HIS A 247 54.16 1.02 -14.98
CA HIS A 247 54.96 0.40 -13.92
C HIS A 247 55.77 1.48 -13.19
N ALA A 248 55.60 1.56 -11.87
CA ALA A 248 56.50 2.31 -11.01
C ALA A 248 57.83 1.54 -10.87
N PRO A 249 59.00 2.21 -10.88
CA PRO A 249 60.29 1.55 -10.76
C PRO A 249 60.51 1.01 -9.32
N PRO A 250 61.30 -0.07 -9.16
CA PRO A 250 61.42 -0.79 -7.90
C PRO A 250 62.21 -0.01 -6.83
N PRO A 251 61.93 -0.25 -5.53
CA PRO A 251 62.57 0.49 -4.44
C PRO A 251 64.02 0.04 -4.22
N ARG A 252 64.89 1.02 -4.01
CA ARG A 252 66.32 0.84 -3.71
C ARG A 252 66.49 0.51 -2.22
N VAL A 253 67.16 -0.61 -1.97
CA VAL A 253 67.50 -1.15 -0.63
C VAL A 253 68.40 -0.15 0.12
N GLN A 254 68.09 0.14 1.40
CA GLN A 254 68.96 0.88 2.31
C GLN A 254 69.66 -0.09 3.28
N PRO A 255 70.96 0.11 3.60
CA PRO A 255 71.62 -0.51 4.75
C PRO A 255 71.58 0.37 6.01
N VAL A 256 71.80 -0.27 7.15
CA VAL A 256 71.52 0.17 8.52
C VAL A 256 72.78 0.65 9.28
N ALA A 257 72.55 1.53 10.27
CA ALA A 257 73.38 1.96 11.43
C ALA A 257 74.47 3.03 11.19
N ALA A 258 74.80 3.97 12.10
CA ALA A 258 74.59 4.09 13.55
C ALA A 258 74.79 5.54 14.08
N SER A 259 74.31 5.80 15.30
CA SER A 259 74.78 6.80 16.31
C SER A 259 74.50 8.30 16.04
N VAL A 260 74.30 9.25 16.98
CA VAL A 260 74.73 9.46 18.39
C VAL A 260 73.73 10.43 19.10
N ASP A 261 73.61 10.34 20.42
CA ASP A 261 72.96 11.32 21.33
C ASP A 261 73.69 12.68 21.43
N SER A 262 72.93 13.80 21.53
CA SER A 262 73.02 14.86 22.57
C SER A 262 72.33 16.18 22.16
N ALA A 263 71.65 16.80 23.13
CA ALA A 263 70.75 17.97 23.05
C ALA A 263 71.48 19.32 23.34
N PRO A 264 70.80 20.46 23.58
CA PRO A 264 69.74 21.19 22.85
C PRO A 264 70.06 22.70 22.62
N VAL A 265 69.33 23.41 21.75
CA VAL A 265 68.95 24.83 21.94
C VAL A 265 67.61 25.08 21.22
N GLY A 266 66.65 25.73 21.89
CA GLY A 266 65.24 25.81 21.49
C GLY A 266 64.77 27.13 20.88
N ALA A 267 63.43 27.15 20.66
CA ALA A 267 62.46 28.23 20.41
C ALA A 267 61.65 27.91 19.13
N ALA A 268 60.31 27.93 19.02
CA ALA A 268 59.13 28.25 19.86
C ALA A 268 57.88 27.58 19.19
N PRO A 269 56.66 27.57 19.80
CA PRO A 269 55.65 26.52 19.60
C PRO A 269 54.41 26.87 18.73
N ALA A 270 53.61 25.82 18.40
CA ALA A 270 52.14 25.73 18.11
C ALA A 270 51.88 24.79 16.89
N VAL A 271 51.00 23.77 16.82
CA VAL A 271 49.82 23.23 17.55
C VAL A 271 49.75 21.69 17.27
N PRO A 272 49.36 20.79 18.20
CA PRO A 272 49.40 19.35 17.95
C PRO A 272 48.10 18.77 17.34
N ALA A 273 48.25 17.96 16.29
CA ALA A 273 47.26 17.00 15.81
C ALA A 273 47.43 15.66 16.57
N ALA A 274 46.32 15.04 16.97
CA ALA A 274 46.28 13.84 17.81
C ALA A 274 46.72 12.55 17.07
N PRO A 275 47.25 11.54 17.80
CA PRO A 275 47.69 10.27 17.22
C PRO A 275 46.50 9.31 16.98
N VAL A 276 46.54 8.59 15.87
CA VAL A 276 45.64 7.47 15.57
C VAL A 276 46.09 6.25 16.38
N ILE A 277 45.21 5.76 17.25
CA ILE A 277 45.40 4.52 18.01
C ILE A 277 44.64 3.40 17.29
N GLU A 278 45.34 2.34 16.92
CA GLU A 278 44.75 1.08 16.42
C GLU A 278 44.06 0.34 17.59
N ALA A 279 42.74 0.14 17.51
CA ALA A 279 41.96 -0.49 18.57
C ALA A 279 41.62 -1.96 18.26
N LYS A 280 41.98 -2.87 19.18
CA LYS A 280 41.44 -4.25 19.23
C LYS A 280 40.06 -4.24 19.92
N PRO A 281 39.06 -5.02 19.46
CA PRO A 281 37.77 -5.07 20.12
C PRO A 281 37.80 -5.96 21.37
N ARG A 282 37.23 -5.47 22.47
CA ARG A 282 36.95 -6.23 23.71
C ARG A 282 35.55 -5.87 24.21
N GLY A 283 34.63 -6.84 24.20
CA GLY A 283 33.32 -6.76 24.89
C GLY A 283 32.24 -5.95 24.16
N PRO A 284 30.96 -6.16 24.51
CA PRO A 284 29.82 -5.70 23.69
C PRO A 284 29.81 -4.18 23.61
N GLU A 285 29.78 -3.65 22.38
CA GLU A 285 29.73 -2.22 22.11
C GLU A 285 28.59 -1.56 22.91
N GLN A 286 28.94 -0.71 23.87
CA GLN A 286 27.96 0.18 24.48
C GLN A 286 27.48 1.12 23.39
N LYS A 287 26.21 0.98 23.00
CA LYS A 287 25.57 1.89 22.05
C LYS A 287 25.57 3.31 22.64
N LEU A 288 26.10 4.29 21.89
CA LEU A 288 26.06 5.72 22.18
C LEU A 288 24.63 6.22 22.38
N HIS A 289 23.66 5.73 21.61
CA HIS A 289 22.26 6.09 21.74
C HIS A 289 21.33 4.88 21.46
N PRO A 290 20.08 4.88 21.97
CA PRO A 290 19.17 3.72 21.90
C PRO A 290 18.96 3.16 20.49
N PHE A 291 18.92 4.04 19.49
CA PHE A 291 18.67 3.69 18.09
C PHE A 291 19.95 3.60 17.24
N GLN A 292 21.13 3.43 17.84
CA GLN A 292 22.37 3.32 17.08
C GLN A 292 22.33 2.09 16.16
N GLY A 293 22.71 2.32 14.89
CA GLY A 293 22.66 1.31 13.83
C GLY A 293 21.38 1.34 12.99
N LEU A 294 20.40 2.19 13.32
CA LEU A 294 19.20 2.42 12.49
C LEU A 294 19.31 3.78 11.80
N SER A 295 18.87 3.86 10.54
CA SER A 295 18.70 5.14 9.85
C SER A 295 17.40 5.80 10.29
N MET A 296 17.45 7.12 10.49
CA MET A 296 16.32 7.94 10.93
C MET A 296 15.83 8.79 9.77
N HIS A 297 14.52 8.78 9.53
CA HIS A 297 13.88 9.52 8.43
C HIS A 297 12.67 10.30 8.95
N LEU A 298 12.58 11.60 8.69
CA LEU A 298 11.52 12.46 9.20
C LEU A 298 10.25 12.30 8.37
N VAL A 299 9.18 11.74 8.94
CA VAL A 299 7.95 11.43 8.19
C VAL A 299 6.87 12.48 8.38
N ALA A 300 6.83 13.13 9.54
CA ALA A 300 5.86 14.18 9.81
C ALA A 300 6.39 15.14 10.87
N THR A 301 6.08 16.42 10.69
CA THR A 301 6.27 17.48 11.70
C THR A 301 5.00 18.29 11.82
N MET A 302 4.64 18.64 13.04
CA MET A 302 3.58 19.58 13.34
C MET A 302 4.12 20.58 14.34
N ARG A 303 4.17 21.85 13.93
CA ARG A 303 4.47 22.97 14.81
C ARG A 303 3.21 23.79 15.00
N GLY A 304 2.91 24.15 16.24
CA GLY A 304 1.76 24.97 16.55
C GLY A 304 1.86 25.50 17.97
N LYS A 305 0.81 26.16 18.41
CA LYS A 305 0.67 26.57 19.81
C LYS A 305 -0.39 25.69 20.46
N ARG A 306 -0.12 25.22 21.67
CA ARG A 306 -1.08 24.45 22.47
C ARG A 306 -1.28 25.14 23.80
N PHE A 307 -2.49 25.06 24.35
CA PHE A 307 -2.78 25.52 25.70
C PHE A 307 -2.63 24.34 26.66
N ARG A 308 -1.74 24.48 27.64
CA ARG A 308 -1.58 23.53 28.74
C ARG A 308 -1.62 24.33 30.04
N ASP A 309 -2.53 23.95 30.94
CA ASP A 309 -2.72 24.61 32.25
C ASP A 309 -2.91 26.14 32.17
N GLY A 310 -3.60 26.61 31.13
CA GLY A 310 -3.89 28.04 30.92
C GLY A 310 -2.74 28.85 30.31
N VAL A 311 -1.60 28.23 30.00
CA VAL A 311 -0.43 28.88 29.37
C VAL A 311 -0.31 28.44 27.92
N GLU A 312 -0.06 29.40 27.02
CA GLU A 312 0.20 29.14 25.60
C GLU A 312 1.65 28.67 25.43
N GLU A 313 1.84 27.39 25.09
CA GLU A 313 3.16 26.80 24.83
C GLU A 313 3.36 26.50 23.35
N GLU A 314 4.56 26.75 22.83
CA GLU A 314 4.94 26.23 21.52
C GLU A 314 5.06 24.70 21.57
N PHE A 315 4.36 24.04 20.64
CA PHE A 315 4.36 22.60 20.49
C PHE A 315 5.06 22.20 19.20
N LEU A 316 6.01 21.28 19.32
CA LEU A 316 6.61 20.57 18.20
C LEU A 316 6.35 19.07 18.34
N GLY A 317 5.41 18.58 17.55
CA GLY A 317 5.12 17.15 17.39
C GLY A 317 5.69 16.63 16.07
N GLY A 318 5.86 15.32 15.97
CA GLY A 318 6.35 14.69 14.75
C GLY A 318 6.63 13.21 14.93
N PHE A 319 7.04 12.58 13.83
CA PHE A 319 7.40 11.17 13.80
C PHE A 319 8.66 10.94 12.98
N ILE A 320 9.54 10.08 13.50
CA ILE A 320 10.73 9.57 12.81
C ILE A 320 10.50 8.10 12.49
N GLN A 321 10.68 7.75 11.22
CA GLN A 321 10.75 6.35 10.78
C GLN A 321 12.18 5.85 10.98
N LEU A 322 12.31 4.81 11.78
CA LEU A 322 13.53 4.03 11.90
C LEU A 322 13.53 2.98 10.80
N ALA A 323 14.66 2.85 10.11
CA ALA A 323 14.89 1.84 9.10
C ALA A 323 16.22 1.11 9.33
N ASN A 324 16.27 -0.15 8.91
CA ASN A 324 17.48 -0.96 8.88
C ASN A 324 17.73 -1.36 7.43
N ASN A 325 18.89 -1.00 6.87
CA ASN A 325 19.23 -1.23 5.46
C ASN A 325 18.13 -0.78 4.48
N GLY A 326 17.49 0.36 4.77
CA GLY A 326 16.43 0.93 3.94
C GLY A 326 15.05 0.27 4.07
N GLN A 327 14.91 -0.76 4.90
CA GLN A 327 13.60 -1.32 5.25
C GLN A 327 13.03 -0.63 6.50
N PRO A 328 11.82 -0.05 6.45
CA PRO A 328 11.15 0.50 7.63
C PRO A 328 10.98 -0.55 8.72
N VAL A 329 11.46 -0.27 9.94
CA VAL A 329 11.37 -1.19 11.09
C VAL A 329 10.34 -0.71 12.10
N SER A 330 10.38 0.56 12.48
CA SER A 330 9.48 1.12 13.49
C SER A 330 9.35 2.63 13.34
N LYS A 331 8.23 3.19 13.79
CA LYS A 331 7.96 4.64 13.77
C LYS A 331 7.91 5.13 15.21
N VAL A 332 8.70 6.14 15.53
CA VAL A 332 8.86 6.70 16.88
C VAL A 332 8.37 8.14 16.88
N SER A 333 7.56 8.50 17.88
CA SER A 333 7.09 9.89 18.02
C SER A 333 8.17 10.79 18.61
N PHE A 334 8.04 12.10 18.40
CA PHE A 334 8.93 13.08 19.04
C PHE A 334 8.84 13.04 20.58
N ASP A 335 7.67 12.69 21.13
CA ASP A 335 7.50 12.57 22.56
C ASP A 335 8.24 11.34 23.09
N ASP A 336 8.17 10.19 22.39
CA ASP A 336 8.93 8.99 22.74
C ASP A 336 10.45 9.24 22.67
N LEU A 337 10.91 10.00 21.67
CA LEU A 337 12.32 10.41 21.56
C LEU A 337 12.74 11.27 22.75
N ARG A 338 11.93 12.25 23.14
CA ARG A 338 12.21 13.07 24.32
C ARG A 338 12.25 12.23 25.59
N THR A 339 11.30 11.31 25.77
CA THR A 339 11.30 10.36 26.89
C THR A 339 12.53 9.46 26.89
N ALA A 340 13.01 9.05 25.71
CA ALA A 340 14.24 8.27 25.58
C ALA A 340 15.51 9.07 25.90
N GLY A 341 15.44 10.41 25.98
CA GLY A 341 16.55 11.30 26.32
C GLY A 341 17.11 12.11 25.14
N TYR A 342 16.36 12.22 24.04
CA TYR A 342 16.72 13.06 22.89
C TYR A 342 16.20 14.49 23.05
N SER A 343 17.02 15.46 22.67
CA SER A 343 16.63 16.83 22.39
C SER A 343 16.40 16.99 20.90
N ILE A 344 15.30 17.62 20.52
CA ILE A 344 14.88 17.82 19.13
C ILE A 344 14.81 19.33 18.88
N THR A 345 15.62 19.81 17.94
CA THR A 345 15.62 21.20 17.51
C THR A 345 15.00 21.29 16.12
N TRP A 346 14.05 22.22 15.95
CA TRP A 346 13.39 22.45 14.68
C TRP A 346 14.25 23.36 13.80
N GLU A 347 14.55 22.92 12.59
CA GLU A 347 15.28 23.72 11.58
C GLU A 347 14.33 24.17 10.47
N SER A 348 13.49 23.25 9.97
CA SER A 348 12.52 23.53 8.91
C SER A 348 11.39 22.49 8.90
N PRO A 349 10.33 22.65 8.09
CA PRO A 349 9.29 21.63 7.93
C PRO A 349 9.79 20.27 7.44
N THR A 350 11.01 20.19 6.91
CA THR A 350 11.59 18.96 6.35
C THR A 350 12.89 18.54 7.05
N VAL A 351 13.32 19.26 8.09
CA VAL A 351 14.61 19.02 8.77
C VAL A 351 14.48 19.27 10.26
N VAL A 352 14.96 18.33 11.07
CA VAL A 352 15.17 18.48 12.51
C VAL A 352 16.59 18.05 12.88
N SER A 353 17.19 18.66 13.88
CA SER A 353 18.46 18.24 14.46
C SER A 353 18.20 17.48 15.77
N LEU A 354 18.95 16.40 15.98
CA LEU A 354 18.83 15.53 17.15
C LEU A 354 20.11 15.54 17.98
N THR A 355 19.94 15.65 19.30
CA THR A 355 21.03 15.50 20.26
C THR A 355 20.62 14.48 21.31
N TYR A 356 21.51 13.56 21.69
CA TYR A 356 21.25 12.58 22.75
C TYR A 356 22.21 12.80 23.91
N LYS A 357 21.71 13.25 25.07
CA LYS A 357 22.54 13.48 26.28
C LYS A 357 23.82 14.30 26.01
N GLY A 358 23.73 15.33 25.15
CA GLY A 358 24.86 16.18 24.77
C GLY A 358 25.69 15.70 23.58
N PHE A 359 25.44 14.49 23.05
CA PHE A 359 26.03 14.01 21.80
C PHE A 359 25.20 14.44 20.60
N ASP A 360 25.83 15.14 19.65
CA ASP A 360 25.18 15.49 18.39
C ASP A 360 25.00 14.25 17.52
N ILE A 361 23.74 13.93 17.20
CA ILE A 361 23.37 12.82 16.30
C ILE A 361 23.31 13.33 14.84
N GLY A 362 23.17 14.64 14.65
CA GLY A 362 23.06 15.29 13.36
C GLY A 362 21.63 15.54 12.89
N TYR A 363 21.49 15.84 11.61
CA TYR A 363 20.22 16.21 10.98
C TYR A 363 19.43 14.99 10.52
N VAL A 364 18.14 15.00 10.80
CA VAL A 364 17.16 14.07 10.26
C VAL A 364 16.26 14.83 9.29
N VAL A 365 16.21 14.35 8.05
CA VAL A 365 15.53 15.01 6.94
C VAL A 365 14.30 14.23 6.49
N THR A 366 13.39 14.89 5.80
CA THR A 366 12.25 14.24 5.16
C THR A 366 12.67 13.55 3.89
N ASP A 367 12.92 12.25 3.99
CA ASP A 367 13.24 11.36 2.90
C ASP A 367 12.58 9.97 3.12
N MET A 368 12.58 9.16 2.07
CA MET A 368 12.12 7.77 2.18
C MET A 368 13.33 6.87 2.43
N PRO A 369 13.26 5.89 3.36
CA PRO A 369 14.31 4.90 3.49
C PRO A 369 14.45 4.13 2.18
N LEU A 370 15.61 4.26 1.54
CA LEU A 370 15.93 3.59 0.28
C LEU A 370 16.67 2.28 0.59
N VAL A 371 16.16 1.16 0.08
CA VAL A 371 16.88 -0.12 0.11
C VAL A 371 18.05 -0.01 -0.85
N SER A 372 19.25 0.21 -0.32
CA SER A 372 20.46 0.13 -1.13
C SER A 372 20.78 -1.34 -1.36
N ALA A 373 20.56 -1.84 -2.58
CA ALA A 373 21.40 -2.91 -3.08
C ALA A 373 22.80 -2.33 -3.31
N ALA A 374 23.79 -2.82 -2.57
CA ALA A 374 25.20 -2.41 -2.55
C ALA A 374 25.57 -1.24 -1.62
N LYS A 375 26.27 -1.57 -0.52
CA LYS A 375 27.19 -0.65 0.16
C LYS A 375 28.35 -1.39 0.85
N ASP A 376 29.14 -2.11 0.05
CA ASP A 376 30.58 -2.29 0.28
C ASP A 376 31.33 -1.53 -0.81
N ILE A 377 31.34 -0.20 -0.72
CA ILE A 377 32.33 0.61 -1.43
C ILE A 377 32.84 1.61 -0.41
N ALA A 378 34.00 1.30 0.14
CA ALA A 378 34.79 2.21 0.95
C ALA A 378 34.96 3.54 0.20
N VAL A 379 34.46 4.62 0.80
CA VAL A 379 34.76 5.97 0.35
C VAL A 379 36.20 6.27 0.79
N THR A 380 37.16 5.98 -0.08
CA THR A 380 38.50 6.56 0.02
C THR A 380 38.39 8.04 -0.34
N THR A 381 38.43 8.90 0.68
CA THR A 381 38.66 10.33 0.50
C THR A 381 40.05 10.52 -0.13
N PRO A 382 40.19 11.26 -1.25
CA PRO A 382 41.51 11.66 -1.72
C PRO A 382 42.03 12.76 -0.80
N VAL A 383 43.17 12.45 -0.17
CA VAL A 383 44.07 13.38 0.49
C VAL A 383 44.47 14.47 -0.51
N GLN A 384 44.24 15.74 -0.15
CA GLN A 384 44.97 16.87 -0.75
C GLN A 384 46.39 16.87 -0.21
N ALA A 385 47.39 16.90 -1.09
CA ALA A 385 48.70 17.51 -0.86
C ALA A 385 49.54 17.52 -2.16
N PRO A 386 50.54 18.41 -2.31
CA PRO A 386 50.78 19.70 -1.64
C PRO A 386 50.39 20.92 -2.50
#